data_AF-A0A7V3L5H6-F1
#
_entry.id   AF-A0A7V3L5H6-F1
#
_cell.length_a   1.000
_cell.length_b   1.000
_cell.length_c   1.000
_cell.angle_alpha   90.00
_cell.angle_beta   90.00
_cell.angle_gamma   90.00
#
_symmetry.space_group_name_H-M   'P 1'
#
loop_
_entity.id
_entity.type
_entity.pdbx_description
1 polymer ?
#
loop_
_entity_poly.entity_id
_entity_poly.type
_entity_poly.pdbx_seq_one_letter_code
_entity_poly.pdbx_strand_id
1 'polypeptide(L)'
;MKVKVCPKCGAESKEDRESCSNCYASLSAVEPTESANQPIIVGSRPGRAPRPPKSESQPSGPAEPTHPQGSNLEGMGIESSGRSPFYYREPPAVVSRRSNVGLLVFVLILLAGVGFAGWWFFLKQPSPAQVVQGFINACEAQDAEKAKSFLCKSTLNIPGVAEGFTKGFAAARKLGKDNHSSTSTGRIKLLSTSYTGTDKSTAIVASQSMDEKGEPIQPELTFDWVLIKEDGAWKIDLVTTVQKMFVKALGEAMKKAPKPPSNVPGGSVGR
;
A
#
# COMPACT_ATOMS: atom_id res chain seq x y z
N MET A 1 24.23 12.48 23.42
CA MET A 1 23.11 13.16 22.74
C MET A 1 21.86 12.37 23.04
N LYS A 2 20.80 13.00 23.57
CA LYS A 2 19.55 12.28 23.82
C LYS A 2 18.81 12.13 22.48
N VAL A 3 18.23 10.97 22.26
CA VAL A 3 17.50 10.64 21.03
C VAL A 3 16.12 10.15 21.44
N LYS A 4 15.08 10.66 20.78
CA LYS A 4 13.71 10.18 20.98
C LYS A 4 13.39 9.19 19.86
N VAL A 5 12.88 8.02 20.22
CA VAL A 5 12.41 7.02 19.26
C VAL A 5 10.91 7.23 19.06
N CYS A 6 10.47 7.36 17.81
CA CYS A 6 9.05 7.52 17.53
C CYS A 6 8.28 6.23 17.86
N PRO A 7 7.23 6.29 18.70
CA PRO A 7 6.48 5.10 19.08
C PRO A 7 5.68 4.49 17.93
N LYS A 8 5.40 5.28 16.88
CA LYS A 8 4.60 4.84 15.74
C LYS A 8 5.42 4.14 14.65
N CYS A 9 6.67 4.54 14.43
CA CYS A 9 7.48 4.02 13.32
C CYS A 9 8.92 3.64 13.68
N GLY A 10 9.34 3.80 14.94
CA GLY A 10 10.69 3.44 15.39
C GLY A 10 11.80 4.35 14.88
N ALA A 11 11.48 5.44 14.16
CA ALA A 11 12.50 6.36 13.68
C ALA A 11 13.12 7.18 14.82
N GLU A 12 14.44 7.26 14.83
CA GLU A 12 15.22 8.12 15.74
C GLU A 12 15.09 9.58 15.32
N SER A 13 14.75 10.46 16.26
CA SER A 13 14.67 11.90 16.06
C SER A 13 15.58 12.62 17.05
N LYS A 14 16.16 13.74 16.59
CA LYS A 14 16.88 14.67 17.45
C LYS A 14 15.94 15.23 18.51
N GLU A 15 16.48 15.49 19.70
CA GLU A 15 15.74 15.92 20.91
C GLU A 15 14.85 17.15 20.67
N ASP A 16 15.33 18.09 19.83
CA ASP A 16 14.70 19.39 19.56
C ASP A 16 13.45 19.32 18.66
N ARG A 17 13.07 18.13 18.17
CA ARG A 17 11.89 17.97 17.29
C ARG A 17 10.66 17.53 18.06
N GLU A 18 9.61 18.33 17.99
CA GLU A 18 8.29 18.02 18.56
C GLU A 18 7.53 16.94 17.78
N SER A 19 7.91 16.67 16.54
CA SER A 19 7.23 15.70 15.67
C SER A 19 8.22 14.79 14.93
N CYS A 20 7.85 13.51 14.74
CA CYS A 20 8.62 12.56 13.96
C CYS A 20 8.70 12.98 12.49
N SER A 21 9.90 13.09 11.93
CA SER A 21 10.07 13.48 10.51
C SER A 21 9.57 12.45 9.51
N ASN A 22 9.29 11.22 9.94
CA ASN A 22 8.87 10.15 9.04
C ASN A 22 7.34 9.94 9.03
N CYS A 23 6.67 10.17 10.16
CA CYS A 23 5.23 9.93 10.27
C CYS A 23 4.42 11.07 10.91
N TYR A 24 5.07 12.19 11.23
CA TYR A 24 4.48 13.39 11.82
C TYR A 24 3.74 13.19 13.16
N ALA A 25 3.91 12.03 13.80
CA ALA A 25 3.38 11.80 15.14
C ALA A 25 4.10 12.69 16.18
N SER A 26 3.35 13.21 17.14
CA SER A 26 3.89 14.02 18.23
C SER A 26 4.86 13.20 19.10
N LEU A 27 6.00 13.78 19.41
CA LEU A 27 7.05 13.25 20.30
C LEU A 27 7.02 13.91 21.68
N SER A 28 5.99 14.71 21.99
CA SER A 28 5.87 15.47 23.24
C SER A 28 5.70 14.58 24.48
N ALA A 29 5.20 13.35 24.32
CA ALA A 29 4.92 12.43 25.42
C ALA A 29 6.02 11.37 25.66
N VAL A 30 7.12 11.37 24.90
CA VAL A 30 8.17 10.36 25.02
C VAL A 30 9.33 10.94 25.81
N GLU A 31 9.54 10.45 27.03
CA GLU A 31 10.69 10.81 27.85
C GLU A 31 11.98 10.44 27.12
N PRO A 32 12.97 11.36 27.05
CA PRO A 32 14.24 11.08 26.39
C PRO A 32 14.96 9.97 27.16
N THR A 33 15.10 8.80 26.52
CA THR A 33 15.87 7.70 27.10
C THR A 33 17.35 8.04 27.01
N GLU A 34 18.03 8.05 28.15
CA GLU A 34 19.49 8.18 28.19
C GLU A 34 20.09 6.90 27.64
N SER A 35 20.56 6.97 26.39
CA SER A 35 21.21 5.84 25.72
C SER A 35 22.51 5.54 26.46
N ALA A 36 22.44 4.57 27.38
CA ALA A 36 23.60 4.01 28.03
C ALA A 36 24.54 3.50 26.95
N ASN A 37 25.75 4.02 26.97
CA ASN A 37 26.81 3.86 25.99
C ASN A 37 27.33 2.41 25.98
N GLN A 38 26.50 1.44 25.57
CA GLN A 38 26.96 0.11 25.23
C GLN A 38 27.59 0.17 23.82
N PRO A 39 28.82 -0.33 23.64
CA PRO A 39 29.41 -0.45 22.32
C PRO A 39 28.58 -1.45 21.52
N ILE A 40 27.71 -0.93 20.66
CA ILE A 40 27.00 -1.72 19.67
C ILE A 40 28.08 -2.33 18.76
N ILE A 41 28.21 -3.66 18.82
CA ILE A 41 28.94 -4.44 17.82
C ILE A 41 28.37 -4.02 16.47
N VAL A 42 29.19 -3.32 15.68
CA VAL A 42 28.84 -2.81 14.36
C VAL A 42 28.70 -4.00 13.41
N GLY A 43 27.53 -4.64 13.46
CA GLY A 43 27.05 -5.53 12.42
C GLY A 43 26.91 -4.73 11.13
N SER A 44 27.75 -5.11 10.15
CA SER A 44 27.80 -4.67 8.76
C SER A 44 26.66 -3.76 8.30
N ARG A 45 26.94 -2.45 8.22
CA ARG A 45 26.15 -1.49 7.43
C ARG A 45 25.92 -2.09 6.02
N PRO A 46 24.68 -2.19 5.52
CA PRO A 46 24.46 -2.35 4.10
C PRO A 46 25.10 -1.16 3.38
N GLY A 47 25.90 -1.47 2.35
CA GLY A 47 26.61 -0.49 1.54
C GLY A 47 25.69 0.65 1.12
N ARG A 48 26.14 1.87 1.40
CA ARG A 48 25.50 3.11 0.96
C ARG A 48 25.40 3.05 -0.57
N ALA A 49 24.18 3.03 -1.10
CA ALA A 49 23.97 3.11 -2.54
C ALA A 49 24.64 4.39 -3.10
N PRO A 50 25.21 4.35 -4.32
CA PRO A 50 25.82 5.50 -4.95
C PRO A 50 24.85 6.68 -4.97
N ARG A 51 25.36 7.84 -4.57
CA ARG A 51 24.62 9.10 -4.64
C ARG A 51 24.26 9.36 -6.12
N PRO A 52 22.99 9.60 -6.48
CA PRO A 52 22.67 10.00 -7.85
C PRO A 52 23.42 11.29 -8.20
N PRO A 53 23.90 11.44 -9.44
CA PRO A 53 24.59 12.64 -9.88
C PRO A 53 23.69 13.85 -9.68
N LYS A 54 24.30 14.92 -9.16
CA LYS A 54 23.70 16.24 -8.96
C LYS A 54 23.19 16.70 -10.33
N SER A 55 21.87 16.72 -10.50
CA SER A 55 21.22 17.26 -11.69
C SER A 55 21.58 18.73 -11.81
N GLU A 56 22.41 19.01 -12.81
CA GLU A 56 22.84 20.32 -13.25
C GLU A 56 21.60 21.14 -13.62
N SER A 57 21.48 22.28 -12.98
CA SER A 57 20.50 23.32 -13.27
C SER A 57 20.67 23.78 -14.72
N GLN A 58 19.75 23.35 -15.60
CA GLN A 58 19.58 23.96 -16.91
C GLN A 58 18.61 25.17 -16.84
N PRO A 59 18.78 26.14 -17.75
CA PRO A 59 18.32 27.49 -17.61
C PRO A 59 16.88 27.69 -18.08
N SER A 60 16.28 28.71 -17.48
CA SER A 60 15.08 29.42 -17.89
C SER A 60 14.97 29.56 -19.41
N GLY A 61 13.87 29.05 -19.97
CA GLY A 61 13.44 29.23 -21.35
C GLY A 61 11.94 29.57 -21.39
N PRO A 62 11.42 30.07 -22.52
CA PRO A 62 10.84 31.41 -22.60
C PRO A 62 9.31 31.45 -22.56
N ALA A 63 8.85 32.70 -22.42
CA ALA A 63 7.48 33.17 -22.36
C ALA A 63 6.51 32.56 -23.38
N GLU A 64 5.27 32.33 -22.93
CA GLU A 64 4.10 32.12 -23.77
C GLU A 64 2.82 32.49 -22.98
N PRO A 65 1.67 32.72 -23.63
CA PRO A 65 1.39 33.92 -24.42
C PRO A 65 0.25 34.75 -23.81
N THR A 66 0.29 36.03 -24.14
CA THR A 66 -0.70 37.06 -23.84
C THR A 66 -2.09 36.66 -24.34
N HIS A 67 -3.07 36.70 -23.44
CA HIS A 67 -4.49 36.58 -23.74
C HIS A 67 -4.92 37.69 -24.72
N PRO A 68 -5.63 37.39 -25.83
CA PRO A 68 -6.24 38.44 -26.64
C PRO A 68 -7.44 39.01 -25.89
N GLN A 69 -7.31 40.29 -25.54
CA GLN A 69 -8.35 41.15 -25.04
C GLN A 69 -9.30 41.47 -26.20
N GLY A 70 -10.43 40.77 -26.23
CA GLY A 70 -11.50 41.02 -27.19
C GLY A 70 -12.20 42.33 -26.90
N SER A 71 -11.77 43.38 -27.61
CA SER A 71 -12.52 44.61 -27.84
C SER A 71 -13.75 44.31 -28.70
N ASN A 72 -14.96 44.57 -28.19
CA ASN A 72 -16.10 44.85 -29.05
C ASN A 72 -16.50 46.31 -28.87
N LEU A 73 -16.15 47.06 -29.91
CA LEU A 73 -16.44 48.45 -30.17
C LEU A 73 -17.48 48.43 -31.29
N GLU A 74 -18.76 48.49 -30.92
CA GLU A 74 -19.87 48.91 -31.78
C GLU A 74 -20.62 49.95 -30.94
N GLY A 75 -20.65 51.25 -31.21
CA GLY A 75 -20.46 51.94 -32.48
C GLY A 75 -21.79 52.06 -33.21
N MET A 76 -22.62 53.03 -32.78
CA MET A 76 -23.69 53.74 -33.51
C MET A 76 -24.60 54.38 -32.43
N GLY A 77 -24.90 55.67 -32.40
CA GLY A 77 -25.03 56.62 -33.49
C GLY A 77 -26.42 57.23 -33.41
N ILE A 78 -26.49 58.43 -32.86
CA ILE A 78 -27.33 59.57 -33.27
C ILE A 78 -28.88 59.43 -33.20
N GLU A 79 -29.44 60.43 -32.52
CA GLU A 79 -30.80 60.95 -32.54
C GLU A 79 -31.66 60.64 -33.78
N SER A 80 -32.93 60.28 -33.53
CA SER A 80 -34.02 60.74 -34.36
C SER A 80 -35.30 60.89 -33.55
N SER A 81 -35.62 62.13 -33.22
CA SER A 81 -36.93 62.58 -32.76
C SER A 81 -37.95 62.38 -33.88
N GLY A 82 -38.64 61.24 -33.86
CA GLY A 82 -39.74 60.88 -34.77
C GLY A 82 -40.99 60.53 -33.98
N ARG A 83 -41.96 61.46 -33.99
CA ARG A 83 -43.28 61.34 -33.36
C ARG A 83 -44.21 60.52 -34.27
N SER A 84 -44.99 59.62 -33.67
CA SER A 84 -46.20 58.91 -34.20
C SER A 84 -45.99 57.72 -35.15
N PRO A 85 -46.94 56.76 -35.31
CA PRO A 85 -48.28 56.63 -34.71
C PRO A 85 -48.44 55.36 -33.82
N PHE A 86 -49.58 55.29 -33.12
CA PHE A 86 -50.00 54.15 -32.29
C PHE A 86 -50.11 52.87 -33.13
N TYR A 87 -49.04 52.09 -33.19
CA TYR A 87 -49.14 50.68 -33.53
C TYR A 87 -49.68 49.94 -32.31
N TYR A 88 -50.76 49.20 -32.53
CA TYR A 88 -51.32 48.27 -31.55
C TYR A 88 -50.20 47.27 -31.20
N ARG A 89 -49.53 47.51 -30.07
CA ARG A 89 -48.47 46.64 -29.55
C ARG A 89 -49.17 45.37 -29.10
N GLU A 90 -49.11 44.33 -29.94
CA GLU A 90 -49.49 42.99 -29.52
C GLU A 90 -48.85 42.73 -28.15
N PRO A 91 -49.65 42.30 -27.15
CA PRO A 91 -49.09 42.02 -25.83
C PRO A 91 -47.96 41.01 -26.03
N PRO A 92 -46.76 41.26 -25.50
CA PRO A 92 -45.63 40.38 -25.70
C PRO A 92 -46.08 38.97 -25.30
N ALA A 93 -46.01 38.03 -26.25
CA ALA A 93 -46.33 36.65 -25.99
C ALA A 93 -45.62 36.26 -24.71
N VAL A 94 -46.39 35.94 -23.66
CA VAL A 94 -45.85 35.58 -22.36
C VAL A 94 -45.13 34.27 -22.58
N VAL A 95 -43.83 34.34 -22.89
CA VAL A 95 -42.97 33.20 -23.05
C VAL A 95 -42.89 32.58 -21.66
N SER A 96 -43.74 31.57 -21.43
CA SER A 96 -43.71 30.74 -20.24
C SER A 96 -42.30 30.18 -20.14
N ARG A 97 -41.47 30.80 -19.29
CA ARG A 97 -40.19 30.22 -18.86
C ARG A 97 -40.53 28.94 -18.12
N ARG A 98 -40.57 27.83 -18.84
CA ARG A 98 -40.58 26.49 -18.23
C ARG A 98 -39.34 26.43 -17.35
N SER A 99 -39.54 26.46 -16.05
CA SER A 99 -38.44 26.48 -15.10
C SER A 99 -37.76 25.12 -15.13
N ASN A 100 -36.55 25.05 -15.70
CA ASN A 100 -35.73 23.83 -15.72
C ASN A 100 -35.13 23.49 -14.33
N VAL A 101 -35.70 24.05 -13.26
CA VAL A 101 -35.23 23.85 -11.88
C VAL A 101 -35.27 22.37 -11.51
N GLY A 102 -36.31 21.64 -11.91
CA GLY A 102 -36.40 20.20 -11.67
C GLY A 102 -35.26 19.41 -12.32
N LEU A 103 -34.90 19.75 -13.57
CA LEU A 103 -33.76 19.13 -14.26
C LEU A 103 -32.44 19.42 -13.54
N LEU A 104 -32.24 20.68 -13.11
CA LEU A 104 -31.02 21.12 -12.45
C LEU A 104 -30.83 20.42 -11.09
N VAL A 105 -31.91 20.29 -10.31
CA VAL A 105 -31.91 19.54 -9.03
C VAL A 105 -31.61 18.07 -9.27
N PHE A 106 -32.23 17.45 -10.28
CA PHE A 106 -31.97 16.04 -10.63
C PHE A 106 -30.51 15.79 -10.99
N VAL A 107 -29.92 16.65 -11.83
CA VAL A 107 -28.51 16.54 -12.24
C VAL A 107 -27.56 16.70 -11.03
N LEU A 108 -27.86 17.61 -10.10
CA LEU A 108 -27.07 17.79 -8.88
C LEU A 108 -27.11 16.56 -7.97
N ILE A 109 -28.27 15.92 -7.79
CA ILE A 109 -28.40 14.68 -7.01
C ILE A 109 -27.61 13.55 -7.66
N LEU A 110 -27.65 13.44 -8.99
CA LEU A 110 -26.91 12.41 -9.72
C LEU A 110 -25.39 12.61 -9.58
N LEU A 111 -24.91 13.85 -9.71
CA LEU A 111 -23.51 14.21 -9.46
C LEU A 111 -23.08 13.91 -8.02
N ALA A 112 -23.91 14.24 -7.03
CA ALA A 112 -23.65 13.93 -5.63
C ALA A 112 -23.58 12.41 -5.39
N GLY A 113 -24.46 11.63 -6.02
CA GLY A 113 -24.46 10.16 -5.95
C GLY A 113 -23.20 9.53 -6.54
N VAL A 114 -22.77 9.98 -7.73
CA VAL A 114 -21.53 9.50 -8.37
C VAL A 114 -20.30 9.90 -7.56
N GLY A 115 -20.27 11.15 -7.05
CA GLY A 115 -19.21 11.63 -6.17
C GLY A 115 -19.10 10.81 -4.88
N PHE A 116 -20.23 10.49 -4.25
CA PHE A 116 -20.25 9.69 -3.02
C PHE A 116 -19.81 8.23 -3.27
N ALA A 117 -20.27 7.61 -4.36
CA ALA A 117 -19.86 6.26 -4.72
C ALA A 117 -18.35 6.19 -5.04
N GLY A 118 -17.84 7.16 -5.80
CA GLY A 118 -16.41 7.28 -6.09
C GLY A 118 -15.60 7.47 -4.81
N TRP A 119 -15.99 8.42 -3.96
CA TRP A 119 -15.33 8.66 -2.67
C TRP A 119 -15.30 7.41 -1.79
N TRP A 120 -16.42 6.69 -1.69
CA TRP A 120 -16.52 5.46 -0.91
C TRP A 120 -15.59 4.37 -1.44
N PHE A 121 -15.50 4.21 -2.76
CA PHE A 121 -14.60 3.26 -3.40
C PHE A 121 -13.13 3.59 -3.13
N PHE A 122 -12.75 4.87 -3.21
CA PHE A 122 -11.36 5.30 -2.97
C PHE A 122 -10.95 5.21 -1.50
N LEU A 123 -11.83 5.55 -0.56
CA LEU A 123 -11.49 5.50 0.87
C LEU A 123 -11.52 4.09 1.48
N LYS A 124 -12.27 3.15 0.89
CA LYS A 124 -12.42 1.80 1.45
C LYS A 124 -11.44 0.76 0.92
N GLN A 125 -10.41 1.15 0.17
CA GLN A 125 -9.40 0.19 -0.22
C GLN A 125 -8.69 -0.34 1.05
N PRO A 126 -8.77 -1.64 1.34
CA PRO A 126 -8.21 -2.19 2.56
C PRO A 126 -6.69 -1.99 2.53
N SER A 127 -6.10 -1.57 3.64
CA SER A 127 -4.64 -1.44 3.73
C SER A 127 -3.99 -2.83 3.59
N PRO A 128 -2.69 -2.92 3.21
CA PRO A 128 -1.97 -4.19 3.17
C PRO A 128 -2.11 -5.00 4.45
N ALA A 129 -2.06 -4.33 5.61
CA ALA A 129 -2.26 -4.95 6.91
C ALA A 129 -3.66 -5.58 7.07
N GLN A 130 -4.70 -4.88 6.64
CA GLN A 130 -6.08 -5.39 6.67
C GLN A 130 -6.28 -6.57 5.73
N VAL A 131 -5.62 -6.59 4.57
CA VAL A 131 -5.65 -7.72 3.63
C VAL A 131 -4.99 -8.96 4.25
N VAL A 132 -3.81 -8.80 4.86
CA VAL A 132 -3.14 -9.92 5.54
C VAL A 132 -3.98 -10.43 6.72
N GLN A 133 -4.50 -9.54 7.56
CA GLN A 133 -5.34 -9.95 8.68
C GLN A 133 -6.65 -10.61 8.20
N GLY A 134 -7.27 -10.08 7.15
CA GLY A 134 -8.47 -10.64 6.54
C GLY A 134 -8.22 -12.05 5.99
N PHE A 135 -7.05 -12.27 5.39
CA PHE A 135 -6.62 -13.60 4.95
C PHE A 135 -6.38 -14.54 6.13
N ILE A 136 -5.66 -14.11 7.18
CA ILE A 136 -5.44 -14.92 8.39
C ILE A 136 -6.78 -15.32 9.02
N ASN A 137 -7.70 -14.37 9.19
CA ASN A 137 -9.03 -14.64 9.75
C ASN A 137 -9.83 -15.61 8.86
N ALA A 138 -9.69 -15.54 7.53
CA ALA A 138 -10.31 -16.50 6.62
C ALA A 138 -9.69 -17.90 6.74
N CYS A 139 -8.37 -17.99 6.93
CA CYS A 139 -7.66 -19.24 7.23
C CYS A 139 -8.16 -19.88 8.53
N GLU A 140 -8.24 -19.09 9.61
CA GLU A 140 -8.74 -19.53 10.92
C GLU A 140 -10.21 -19.98 10.86
N ALA A 141 -11.05 -19.26 10.10
CA ALA A 141 -12.43 -19.64 9.86
C ALA A 141 -12.60 -20.83 8.89
N GLN A 142 -11.49 -21.36 8.34
CA GLN A 142 -11.47 -22.41 7.32
C GLN A 142 -12.33 -22.08 6.08
N ASP A 143 -12.39 -20.79 5.72
CA ASP A 143 -13.13 -20.27 4.57
C ASP A 143 -12.20 -20.11 3.36
N ALA A 144 -12.09 -21.18 2.58
CA ALA A 144 -11.19 -21.23 1.44
C ALA A 144 -11.54 -20.20 0.35
N GLU A 145 -12.82 -19.94 0.10
CA GLU A 145 -13.25 -19.00 -0.94
C GLU A 145 -12.93 -17.56 -0.55
N LYS A 146 -13.15 -17.20 0.72
CA LYS A 146 -12.76 -15.89 1.23
C LYS A 146 -11.24 -15.74 1.27
N ALA A 147 -10.49 -16.77 1.67
CA ALA A 147 -9.04 -16.74 1.66
C ALA A 147 -8.47 -16.56 0.22
N LYS A 148 -9.01 -17.28 -0.77
CA LYS A 148 -8.66 -17.11 -2.19
C LYS A 148 -8.87 -15.68 -2.67
N SER A 149 -9.92 -15.00 -2.18
CA SER A 149 -10.22 -13.62 -2.58
C SER A 149 -9.10 -12.62 -2.24
N PHE A 150 -8.22 -12.94 -1.28
CA PHE A 150 -7.07 -12.10 -0.94
C PHE A 150 -5.80 -12.42 -1.75
N LEU A 151 -5.79 -13.50 -2.52
CA LEU A 151 -4.66 -13.90 -3.37
C LEU A 151 -4.70 -13.17 -4.70
N CYS A 152 -3.53 -12.89 -5.28
CA CYS A 152 -3.44 -12.28 -6.60
C CYS A 152 -3.74 -13.29 -7.71
N LYS A 153 -4.12 -12.80 -8.90
CA LYS A 153 -4.44 -13.67 -10.04
C LYS A 153 -3.25 -14.51 -10.48
N SER A 154 -2.01 -13.97 -10.41
CA SER A 154 -0.81 -14.74 -10.77
C SER A 154 -0.63 -15.98 -9.89
N THR A 155 -0.95 -15.88 -8.59
CA THR A 155 -0.95 -17.02 -7.66
C THR A 155 -2.03 -18.04 -8.04
N LEU A 156 -3.24 -17.58 -8.32
CA LEU A 156 -4.38 -18.44 -8.63
C LEU A 156 -4.26 -19.14 -9.99
N ASN A 157 -3.56 -18.52 -10.94
CA ASN A 157 -3.34 -19.06 -12.28
C ASN A 157 -2.27 -20.17 -12.32
N ILE A 158 -1.51 -20.40 -11.24
CA ILE A 158 -0.58 -21.53 -11.22
C ILE A 158 -1.39 -22.83 -11.16
N PRO A 159 -1.21 -23.74 -12.14
CA PRO A 159 -1.88 -25.03 -12.15
C PRO A 159 -1.68 -25.78 -10.83
N GLY A 160 -2.77 -26.25 -10.23
CA GLY A 160 -2.73 -27.00 -8.99
C GLY A 160 -2.60 -26.17 -7.70
N VAL A 161 -2.28 -24.86 -7.75
CA VAL A 161 -2.24 -24.03 -6.53
C VAL A 161 -3.64 -23.75 -6.02
N ALA A 162 -4.55 -23.29 -6.86
CA ALA A 162 -5.93 -23.02 -6.45
C ALA A 162 -6.64 -24.30 -5.95
N GLU A 163 -6.42 -25.42 -6.66
CA GLU A 163 -6.97 -26.72 -6.28
C GLU A 163 -6.33 -27.25 -4.98
N GLY A 164 -4.99 -27.21 -4.90
CA GLY A 164 -4.22 -27.62 -3.73
C GLY A 164 -4.56 -26.81 -2.49
N PHE A 165 -4.78 -25.50 -2.65
CA PHE A 165 -5.25 -24.62 -1.58
C PHE A 165 -6.63 -25.04 -1.07
N THR A 166 -7.58 -25.26 -1.98
CA THR A 166 -8.95 -25.70 -1.62
C THR A 166 -8.93 -27.08 -0.94
N LYS A 167 -8.16 -28.03 -1.49
CA LYS A 167 -7.99 -29.38 -0.94
C LYS A 167 -7.30 -29.34 0.42
N GLY A 168 -6.31 -28.48 0.61
CA GLY A 168 -5.60 -28.29 1.87
C GLY A 168 -6.54 -27.80 2.97
N PHE A 169 -7.39 -26.82 2.68
CA PHE A 169 -8.42 -26.36 3.61
C PHE A 169 -9.45 -27.45 3.94
N ALA A 170 -9.91 -28.18 2.93
CA ALA A 170 -10.85 -29.29 3.13
C ALA A 170 -10.24 -30.41 4.00
N ALA A 171 -8.95 -30.73 3.79
CA ALA A 171 -8.22 -31.70 4.60
C ALA A 171 -8.03 -31.21 6.04
N ALA A 172 -7.61 -29.95 6.23
CA ALA A 172 -7.48 -29.33 7.55
C ALA A 172 -8.82 -29.32 8.31
N ARG A 173 -9.93 -29.06 7.61
CA ARG A 173 -11.28 -29.10 8.16
C ARG A 173 -11.72 -30.50 8.59
N LYS A 174 -11.34 -31.54 7.83
CA LYS A 174 -11.60 -32.94 8.23
C LYS A 174 -10.79 -33.32 9.47
N LEU A 175 -9.49 -33.03 9.47
CA LEU A 175 -8.60 -33.29 10.61
C LEU A 175 -9.07 -32.58 11.90
N GLY A 176 -9.61 -31.37 11.79
CA GLY A 176 -10.17 -30.64 12.93
C GLY A 176 -11.50 -31.18 13.46
N LYS A 177 -12.26 -31.96 12.68
CA LYS A 177 -13.50 -32.61 13.12
C LYS A 177 -13.26 -33.95 13.79
N ASP A 178 -12.27 -34.69 13.32
CA ASP A 178 -12.05 -36.08 13.73
C ASP A 178 -11.20 -36.18 15.02
N ASN A 179 -10.46 -35.12 15.37
CA ASN A 179 -9.62 -35.06 16.58
C ASN A 179 -10.21 -34.10 17.61
N HIS A 180 -11.09 -34.61 18.47
CA HIS A 180 -11.63 -33.91 19.63
C HIS A 180 -10.62 -33.74 20.80
N SER A 181 -9.36 -34.15 20.62
CA SER A 181 -8.33 -34.18 21.66
C SER A 181 -7.01 -33.66 21.08
N SER A 182 -6.47 -32.60 21.69
CA SER A 182 -5.15 -32.02 21.41
C SER A 182 -4.95 -31.34 20.06
N THR A 183 -5.79 -30.36 19.74
CA THR A 183 -5.50 -29.37 18.69
C THR A 183 -4.43 -28.40 19.18
N SER A 184 -3.17 -28.67 18.82
CA SER A 184 -2.15 -27.62 18.78
C SER A 184 -2.72 -26.46 17.96
N THR A 185 -3.01 -25.34 18.62
CA THR A 185 -3.58 -24.17 17.97
C THR A 185 -2.42 -23.33 17.46
N GLY A 186 -2.18 -23.38 16.15
CA GLY A 186 -1.26 -22.45 15.50
C GLY A 186 -1.84 -21.04 15.57
N ARG A 187 -1.06 -20.10 16.10
CA ARG A 187 -1.42 -18.68 16.15
C ARG A 187 -0.62 -17.93 15.10
N ILE A 188 -1.31 -17.30 14.17
CA ILE A 188 -0.69 -16.48 13.14
C ILE A 188 -0.92 -15.01 13.49
N LYS A 189 0.15 -14.22 13.54
CA LYS A 189 0.10 -12.79 13.87
C LYS A 189 0.82 -11.96 12.81
N LEU A 190 0.19 -10.86 12.42
CA LEU A 190 0.87 -9.83 11.64
C LEU A 190 1.78 -9.01 12.57
N LEU A 191 3.09 -9.05 12.34
CA LEU A 191 4.05 -8.28 13.12
C LEU A 191 4.22 -6.86 12.58
N SER A 192 4.39 -6.73 11.27
CA SER A 192 4.58 -5.43 10.64
C SER A 192 4.24 -5.47 9.16
N THR A 193 3.97 -4.28 8.61
CA THR A 193 3.85 -4.05 7.17
C THR A 193 4.71 -2.87 6.77
N SER A 194 5.48 -3.03 5.71
CA SER A 194 6.29 -1.97 5.11
C SER A 194 5.90 -1.78 3.65
N TYR A 195 5.88 -0.53 3.20
CA TYR A 195 5.65 -0.20 1.80
C TYR A 195 6.99 -0.16 1.08
N THR A 196 7.15 -0.97 0.04
CA THR A 196 8.35 -1.00 -0.81
C THR A 196 8.15 -0.20 -2.09
N GLY A 197 6.93 0.26 -2.37
CA GLY A 197 6.56 1.17 -3.45
C GLY A 197 5.07 1.55 -3.39
N THR A 198 4.56 2.18 -4.46
CA THR A 198 3.12 2.52 -4.61
C THR A 198 2.25 1.28 -4.73
N ASP A 199 2.77 0.24 -5.40
CA ASP A 199 2.01 -0.95 -5.79
C ASP A 199 2.59 -2.24 -5.19
N LYS A 200 3.57 -2.11 -4.29
CA LYS A 200 4.22 -3.23 -3.61
C LYS A 200 4.39 -2.95 -2.12
N SER A 201 4.09 -3.95 -1.32
CA SER A 201 4.27 -3.94 0.13
C SER A 201 4.79 -5.29 0.59
N THR A 202 5.49 -5.30 1.71
CA THR A 202 5.92 -6.52 2.39
C THR A 202 5.32 -6.55 3.77
N ALA A 203 4.75 -7.69 4.16
CA ALA A 203 4.24 -7.94 5.49
C ALA A 203 5.08 -9.02 6.16
N ILE A 204 5.44 -8.81 7.42
CA ILE A 204 6.10 -9.82 8.24
C ILE A 204 5.04 -10.49 9.09
N VAL A 205 4.84 -11.77 8.87
CA VAL A 205 3.85 -12.60 9.56
C VAL A 205 4.57 -13.63 10.40
N ALA A 206 4.20 -13.72 11.67
CA ALA A 206 4.68 -14.75 12.55
C ALA A 206 3.66 -15.89 12.69
N SER A 207 4.16 -17.11 12.78
CA SER A 207 3.40 -18.29 13.16
C SER A 207 4.03 -18.93 14.39
N GLN A 208 3.21 -19.24 15.38
CA GLN A 208 3.63 -19.91 16.60
C GLN A 208 2.68 -21.06 16.90
N SER A 209 3.23 -22.26 17.06
CA SER A 209 2.47 -23.42 17.51
C SER A 209 2.31 -23.35 19.04
N MET A 210 1.07 -23.39 19.51
CA MET A 210 0.74 -23.44 20.94
C MET A 210 0.33 -24.86 21.35
N ASP A 211 0.61 -25.23 22.60
CA ASP A 211 0.05 -26.40 23.25
C ASP A 211 -1.39 -26.17 23.74
N GLU A 212 -1.97 -27.18 24.37
CA GLU A 212 -3.33 -27.10 24.94
C GLU A 212 -3.46 -26.06 26.05
N LYS A 213 -2.35 -25.69 26.70
CA LYS A 213 -2.29 -24.67 27.77
C LYS A 213 -2.07 -23.26 27.21
N GLY A 214 -1.83 -23.14 25.90
CA GLY A 214 -1.54 -21.88 25.23
C GLY A 214 -0.06 -21.48 25.28
N GLU A 215 0.82 -22.37 25.71
CA GLU A 215 2.26 -22.15 25.76
C GLU A 215 2.91 -22.51 24.41
N PRO A 216 3.94 -21.77 23.98
CA PRO A 216 4.60 -22.00 22.70
C PRO A 216 5.41 -23.30 22.72
N ILE A 217 5.11 -24.24 21.81
CA ILE A 217 5.84 -25.52 21.69
C ILE A 217 7.12 -25.35 20.84
N GLN A 218 7.08 -24.41 19.89
CA GLN A 218 8.16 -24.19 18.93
C GLN A 218 8.52 -22.70 18.85
N PRO A 219 9.77 -22.38 18.43
CA PRO A 219 10.15 -21.00 18.17
C PRO A 219 9.21 -20.37 17.15
N GLU A 220 8.92 -19.09 17.36
CA GLU A 220 8.09 -18.30 16.46
C GLU A 220 8.76 -18.22 15.08
N LEU A 221 8.08 -18.74 14.06
CA LEU A 221 8.54 -18.71 12.68
C LEU A 221 8.04 -17.44 12.02
N THR A 222 8.95 -16.64 11.45
CA THR A 222 8.61 -15.40 10.75
C THR A 222 8.71 -15.60 9.24
N PHE A 223 7.70 -15.10 8.53
CA PHE A 223 7.56 -15.20 7.09
C PHE A 223 7.40 -13.80 6.49
N ASP A 224 8.14 -13.52 5.42
CA ASP A 224 8.01 -12.29 4.65
C ASP A 224 6.99 -12.51 3.53
N TRP A 225 5.78 -12.01 3.70
CA TRP A 225 4.75 -12.03 2.65
C TRP A 225 4.90 -10.82 1.75
N VAL A 226 4.77 -11.05 0.45
CA VAL A 226 4.76 -9.99 -0.56
C VAL A 226 3.32 -9.70 -0.95
N LEU A 227 2.96 -8.41 -0.91
CA LEU A 227 1.68 -7.91 -1.36
C LEU A 227 1.87 -7.02 -2.58
N ILE A 228 0.99 -7.18 -3.55
CA ILE A 228 0.95 -6.40 -4.77
C ILE A 228 -0.41 -5.74 -4.90
N LYS A 229 -0.44 -4.54 -5.49
CA LYS A 229 -1.69 -3.85 -5.81
C LYS A 229 -2.16 -4.30 -7.19
N GLU A 230 -3.29 -4.99 -7.23
CA GLU A 230 -3.92 -5.51 -8.45
C GLU A 230 -5.32 -4.92 -8.59
N ASP A 231 -5.61 -4.28 -9.72
CA ASP A 231 -6.88 -3.58 -9.98
C ASP A 231 -7.27 -2.57 -8.87
N GLY A 232 -6.26 -1.94 -8.27
CA GLY A 232 -6.42 -1.04 -7.14
C GLY A 232 -6.57 -1.72 -5.78
N ALA A 233 -6.77 -3.03 -5.69
CA ALA A 233 -6.86 -3.75 -4.42
C ALA A 233 -5.52 -4.40 -4.05
N TRP A 234 -5.16 -4.38 -2.77
CA TRP A 234 -4.01 -5.15 -2.29
C TRP A 234 -4.33 -6.64 -2.29
N LYS A 235 -3.40 -7.44 -2.79
CA LYS A 235 -3.47 -8.90 -2.88
C LYS A 235 -2.15 -9.53 -2.44
N ILE A 236 -2.22 -10.73 -1.88
CA ILE A 236 -1.06 -11.50 -1.46
C ILE A 236 -0.51 -12.28 -2.67
N ASP A 237 0.77 -12.12 -2.93
CA ASP A 237 1.49 -12.85 -3.96
C ASP A 237 2.30 -13.99 -3.32
N LEU A 238 1.70 -15.18 -3.30
CA LEU A 238 2.33 -16.36 -2.72
C LEU A 238 3.51 -16.84 -3.57
N VAL A 239 3.50 -16.60 -4.88
CA VAL A 239 4.57 -17.03 -5.78
C VAL A 239 5.86 -16.31 -5.43
N THR A 240 5.79 -14.97 -5.39
CA THR A 240 6.94 -14.14 -5.04
C THR A 240 7.36 -14.37 -3.59
N THR A 241 6.39 -14.61 -2.69
CA THR A 241 6.65 -14.95 -1.28
C THR A 241 7.46 -16.25 -1.16
N VAL A 242 7.02 -17.33 -1.80
CA VAL A 242 7.71 -18.64 -1.78
C VAL A 242 9.08 -18.54 -2.43
N GLN A 243 9.19 -17.86 -3.59
CA GLN A 243 10.46 -17.67 -4.26
C GLN A 243 11.46 -16.89 -3.37
N LYS A 244 11.01 -15.84 -2.69
CA LYS A 244 11.85 -15.06 -1.76
C LYS A 244 12.31 -15.91 -0.58
N MET A 245 11.44 -16.74 -0.02
CA MET A 245 11.80 -17.67 1.05
C MET A 245 12.83 -18.71 0.59
N PHE A 246 12.65 -19.27 -0.61
CA PHE A 246 13.58 -20.25 -1.17
C PHE A 246 14.96 -19.65 -1.44
N VAL A 247 15.03 -18.46 -2.04
CA VAL A 247 16.30 -17.74 -2.27
C VAL A 247 16.99 -17.41 -0.95
N LYS A 248 16.24 -16.97 0.06
CA LYS A 248 16.78 -16.71 1.40
C LYS A 248 17.36 -17.98 2.03
N ALA A 249 16.62 -19.09 1.98
CA ALA A 249 17.05 -20.38 2.50
C ALA A 249 18.31 -20.91 1.78
N LEU A 250 18.35 -20.82 0.45
CA LEU A 250 19.53 -21.18 -0.33
C LEU A 250 20.74 -20.31 0.01
N GLY A 251 20.55 -18.99 0.13
CA GLY A 251 21.63 -18.07 0.49
C GLY A 251 22.20 -18.36 1.88
N GLU A 252 21.37 -18.71 2.85
CA GLU A 252 21.82 -19.14 4.18
C GLU A 252 22.53 -20.49 4.15
N ALA A 253 22.04 -21.45 3.36
CA ALA A 253 22.69 -22.74 3.18
C ALA A 253 24.08 -22.59 2.53
N MET A 254 24.21 -21.75 1.50
CA MET A 254 25.51 -21.48 0.87
C MET A 254 26.49 -20.77 1.81
N LYS A 255 26.01 -19.88 2.69
CA LYS A 255 26.86 -19.25 3.72
C LYS A 255 27.37 -20.23 4.76
N LYS A 256 26.60 -21.28 5.06
CA LYS A 256 26.97 -22.36 5.99
C LYS A 256 27.76 -23.48 5.32
N ALA A 257 27.80 -23.54 3.99
CA ALA A 257 28.56 -24.56 3.28
C ALA A 257 30.04 -24.45 3.65
N PRO A 258 30.70 -25.57 4.00
CA PRO A 258 32.12 -25.56 4.32
C PRO A 258 32.89 -25.00 3.12
N LYS A 259 33.77 -24.03 3.37
CA LYS A 259 34.65 -23.50 2.31
C LYS A 259 35.35 -24.69 1.64
N PRO A 260 35.35 -24.78 0.30
CA PRO A 260 36.07 -25.84 -0.37
C PRO A 260 37.54 -25.80 0.09
N PRO A 261 38.16 -26.95 0.38
CA PRO A 261 39.54 -26.98 0.87
C PRO A 261 40.43 -26.25 -0.13
N SER A 262 41.14 -25.21 0.33
CA SER A 262 42.06 -24.43 -0.49
C SER A 262 43.36 -25.20 -0.72
N ASN A 263 43.28 -26.37 -1.36
CA ASN A 263 44.45 -27.12 -1.81
C ASN A 263 44.32 -27.32 -3.31
N VAL A 264 44.58 -26.25 -4.06
CA VAL A 264 45.15 -26.39 -5.39
C VAL A 264 46.65 -26.30 -5.19
N PRO A 265 47.38 -27.42 -5.10
CA PRO A 265 48.84 -27.37 -5.14
C PRO A 265 49.21 -26.69 -6.46
N GLY A 266 49.93 -25.58 -6.36
CA GLY A 266 50.47 -24.87 -7.52
C GLY A 266 51.34 -25.83 -8.30
N GLY A 267 50.79 -26.39 -9.38
CA GLY A 267 51.54 -27.15 -10.36
C GLY A 267 52.59 -26.22 -10.94
N SER A 268 53.83 -26.41 -10.54
CA SER A 268 54.98 -25.79 -11.16
C SER A 268 54.98 -26.19 -12.63
N VAL A 269 54.62 -25.25 -13.50
CA VAL A 269 54.86 -25.36 -14.94
C VAL A 269 56.37 -25.35 -15.12
N GLY A 270 56.96 -26.54 -15.23
CA GLY A 270 58.35 -26.70 -15.65
C GLY A 270 58.52 -26.18 -17.07
N ARG A 271 59.53 -25.32 -17.26
CA ARG A 271 60.07 -24.94 -18.57
C ARG A 271 61.09 -25.97 -19.02
#